data_AF-A0A496WYP6-F1
#
_entry.id   AF-A0A496WYP6-F1
#
_cell.length_a   1.000
_cell.length_b   1.000
_cell.length_c   1.000
_cell.angle_alpha   90.00
_cell.angle_beta   90.00
_cell.angle_gamma   90.00
#
_symmetry.space_group_name_H-M   'P 1'
#
loop_
_entity.id
_entity.type
_entity.pdbx_description
1 polymer ?
#
loop_
_entity_poly.entity_id
_entity_poly.type
_entity_poly.pdbx_seq_one_letter_code
_entity_poly.pdbx_strand_id
1 'polypeptide(L)'
;FLNEEATRYNLYQAIRETYDGPLSMAADNMVWNVTPDGVRERMAVITDDAWSVPGPNPQGPPQQKGLRPVFSDFSNSGYWQPAYKAQDKAMDKYMKKYKLEDQDWRPGMYKMMEGK
;
A
#
# COMPACT_ATOMS: atom_id res chain seq x y z
N PHE A 1 19.16 0.51 17.63
CA PHE A 1 17.98 1.18 18.24
C PHE A 1 18.10 1.07 19.76
N LEU A 2 17.44 1.92 20.57
CA LEU A 2 17.66 1.99 22.04
C LEU A 2 16.76 1.05 22.87
N ASN A 3 15.83 0.35 22.22
CA ASN A 3 14.84 -0.55 22.82
C ASN A 3 15.13 -2.05 22.57
N GLU A 4 16.31 -2.37 22.03
CA GLU A 4 16.73 -3.75 21.77
C GLU A 4 17.28 -4.42 23.04
N GLU A 5 17.43 -5.75 23.00
CA GLU A 5 17.77 -6.55 24.18
C GLU A 5 19.10 -6.14 24.85
N ALA A 6 20.08 -5.73 24.05
CA ALA A 6 21.40 -5.32 24.52
C ALA A 6 21.43 -3.93 25.18
N THR A 7 20.43 -3.07 24.94
CA THR A 7 20.44 -1.66 25.39
C THR A 7 19.29 -1.30 26.32
N ARG A 8 18.16 -2.02 26.25
CA ARG A 8 16.92 -1.67 26.98
C ARG A 8 17.08 -1.64 28.50
N TYR A 9 17.91 -2.50 29.07
CA TYR A 9 18.01 -2.63 30.53
C TYR A 9 18.74 -1.45 31.19
N ASN A 10 19.86 -1.02 30.61
CA ASN A 10 20.62 0.12 31.11
C ASN A 10 19.80 1.41 31.03
N LEU A 11 19.05 1.58 29.93
CA LEU A 11 18.17 2.73 29.76
C LEU A 11 17.00 2.71 30.74
N TYR A 12 16.37 1.53 30.96
CA TYR A 12 15.31 1.37 31.95
C TYR A 12 15.80 1.77 33.35
N GLN A 13 16.99 1.31 33.74
CA GLN A 13 17.58 1.66 35.04
C GLN A 13 17.84 3.16 35.16
N ALA A 14 18.46 3.78 34.17
CA ALA A 14 18.73 5.21 34.17
C ALA A 14 17.46 6.06 34.30
N ILE A 15 16.36 5.66 33.67
CA ILE A 15 15.07 6.36 33.80
C ILE A 15 14.52 6.24 35.23
N ARG A 16 14.64 5.05 35.84
CA ARG A 16 14.17 4.78 37.21
C ARG A 16 14.94 5.52 38.30
N GLU A 17 16.11 6.09 38.00
CA GLU A 17 16.82 6.96 38.94
C GLU A 17 16.08 8.28 39.22
N THR A 18 15.21 8.71 38.30
CA THR A 18 14.53 10.02 38.39
C THR A 18 13.01 9.95 38.21
N TYR A 19 12.46 8.78 37.85
CA TYR A 19 11.04 8.62 37.55
C TYR A 19 10.44 7.32 38.11
N ASP A 20 9.46 7.48 39.01
CA ASP A 20 8.78 6.38 39.71
C ASP A 20 7.45 5.96 39.07
N GLY A 21 6.93 6.71 38.10
CA GLY A 21 5.61 6.44 37.51
C GLY A 21 5.56 5.19 36.60
N PRO A 22 4.39 4.88 36.03
CA PRO A 22 4.24 3.82 35.04
C PRO A 22 5.13 4.08 33.81
N LEU A 23 5.85 3.05 33.34
CA LEU A 23 6.82 3.16 32.26
C LEU A 23 6.72 1.94 31.34
N SER A 24 6.61 2.20 30.04
CA SER A 24 6.65 1.20 28.97
C SER A 24 7.94 1.40 28.14
N MET A 25 8.71 0.35 27.92
CA MET A 25 9.84 0.39 27.00
C MET A 25 9.33 0.06 25.59
N ALA A 26 9.02 1.09 24.81
CA ALA A 26 8.32 0.95 23.54
C ALA A 26 9.02 -0.01 22.57
N ALA A 27 8.24 -0.84 21.89
CA ALA A 27 8.67 -1.70 20.79
C ALA A 27 7.62 -1.64 19.66
N ASP A 28 7.98 -2.13 18.48
CA ASP A 28 7.06 -2.18 17.35
C ASP A 28 5.77 -2.92 17.74
N ASN A 29 4.64 -2.40 17.25
CA ASN A 29 3.29 -2.87 17.55
C ASN A 29 2.83 -2.73 19.02
N MET A 30 3.58 -2.05 19.90
CA MET A 30 3.05 -1.69 21.22
C MET A 30 1.91 -0.68 21.10
N VAL A 31 0.85 -0.88 21.89
CA VAL A 31 -0.36 -0.03 21.90
C VAL A 31 -0.76 0.33 23.33
N TRP A 32 -1.23 1.57 23.50
CA TRP A 32 -1.79 2.05 24.75
C TRP A 32 -3.27 2.40 24.57
N ASN A 33 -4.13 1.82 25.41
CA ASN A 33 -5.53 2.23 25.50
C ASN A 33 -5.69 3.23 26.63
N VAL A 34 -6.08 4.45 26.29
CA VAL A 34 -6.33 5.54 27.24
C VAL A 34 -7.83 5.65 27.48
N THR A 35 -8.23 5.55 28.74
CA THR A 35 -9.62 5.61 29.21
C THR A 35 -9.70 6.44 30.49
N PRO A 36 -10.90 6.86 30.95
CA PRO A 36 -11.04 7.53 32.24
C PRO A 36 -10.50 6.70 33.42
N ASP A 37 -10.55 5.37 33.33
CA ASP A 37 -10.05 4.46 34.36
C ASP A 37 -8.52 4.31 34.36
N GLY A 38 -7.84 4.82 33.31
CA GLY A 38 -6.39 4.83 33.20
C GLY A 38 -5.87 4.39 31.83
N VAL A 39 -4.58 4.02 31.81
CA VAL A 39 -3.82 3.65 30.61
C VAL A 39 -3.41 2.18 30.67
N ARG A 40 -3.69 1.42 29.61
CA ARG A 40 -3.33 0.01 29.50
C ARG A 40 -2.39 -0.24 28.32
N GLU A 41 -1.19 -0.75 28.62
CA GLU A 41 -0.21 -1.23 27.64
C GLU A 41 -0.58 -2.64 27.13
N ARG A 42 -0.45 -2.87 25.82
CA ARG A 42 -0.62 -4.17 25.15
C ARG A 42 0.30 -4.26 23.93
N MET A 43 0.43 -5.47 23.37
CA MET A 43 1.00 -5.68 22.04
C MET A 43 -0.12 -5.92 21.04
N ALA A 44 -0.12 -5.17 19.94
CA ALA A 44 -0.98 -5.43 18.80
C ALA A 44 -0.46 -6.64 18.03
N VAL A 45 -1.35 -7.59 17.76
CA VAL A 45 -1.07 -8.70 16.84
C VAL A 45 -1.68 -8.31 15.50
N ILE A 46 -0.82 -7.95 14.54
CA ILE A 46 -1.21 -7.59 13.18
C ILE A 46 -0.84 -8.73 12.22
N THR A 47 -1.46 -8.74 11.04
CA THR A 47 -1.07 -9.69 9.97
C THR A 47 0.11 -9.12 9.18
N ASP A 48 1.09 -9.96 8.89
CA ASP A 48 2.21 -9.60 8.02
C ASP A 48 1.75 -9.44 6.56
N ASP A 49 0.67 -10.13 6.17
CA ASP A 49 0.04 -10.04 4.85
C ASP A 49 -1.01 -8.91 4.80
N ALA A 50 -0.62 -7.72 5.22
CA ALA A 50 -1.53 -6.57 5.28
C ALA A 50 -1.93 -6.06 3.88
N TRP A 51 -3.22 -5.76 3.71
CA TRP A 51 -3.78 -5.14 2.51
C TRP A 51 -4.45 -3.81 2.86
N SER A 52 -4.53 -2.89 1.88
CA SER A 52 -5.28 -1.65 2.05
C SER A 52 -6.77 -1.92 2.32
N VAL A 53 -7.36 -1.13 3.21
CA VAL A 53 -8.81 -1.16 3.50
C VAL A 53 -9.50 0.06 2.88
N PRO A 54 -10.73 -0.08 2.33
CA PRO A 54 -11.44 1.05 1.74
C PRO A 54 -11.83 2.07 2.81
N GLY A 55 -11.53 3.34 2.55
CA GLY A 55 -11.99 4.46 3.37
C GLY A 55 -13.38 4.95 2.96
N PRO A 56 -14.00 5.86 3.73
CA PRO A 56 -15.31 6.42 3.39
C PRO A 56 -15.27 7.45 2.26
N ASN A 57 -14.08 7.96 1.92
CA ASN A 57 -13.93 9.02 0.93
C ASN A 57 -13.99 8.45 -0.50
N PRO A 58 -14.87 8.97 -1.37
CA PRO A 58 -14.86 8.60 -2.77
C PRO A 58 -13.60 9.13 -3.46
N GLN A 59 -13.13 8.40 -4.46
CA GLN A 59 -12.02 8.83 -5.30
C GLN A 59 -12.39 10.12 -6.05
N GLY A 60 -11.50 11.12 -6.01
CA GLY A 60 -11.66 12.35 -6.78
C GLY A 60 -11.55 12.11 -8.29
N PRO A 61 -11.99 13.07 -9.14
CA PRO A 61 -11.88 12.94 -10.59
C PRO A 61 -10.40 12.82 -11.01
N PRO A 62 -10.10 12.06 -12.08
CA PRO A 62 -8.74 11.96 -12.59
C PRO A 62 -8.23 13.34 -13.04
N GLN A 63 -7.00 13.70 -12.66
CA GLN A 63 -6.34 14.90 -13.14
C GLN A 63 -5.87 14.68 -14.59
N GLN A 64 -6.73 14.96 -15.56
CA GLN A 64 -6.44 14.63 -16.97
C GLN A 64 -5.82 15.78 -17.78
N LYS A 65 -6.00 17.03 -17.38
CA LYS A 65 -5.66 18.17 -18.26
C LYS A 65 -4.24 18.68 -18.03
N GLY A 66 -3.44 18.69 -19.10
CA GLY A 66 -2.12 19.33 -19.15
C GLY A 66 -0.96 18.48 -18.64
N LEU A 67 -1.21 17.24 -18.20
CA LEU A 67 -0.14 16.31 -17.87
C LEU A 67 0.49 15.78 -19.16
N ARG A 68 1.81 15.93 -19.26
CA ARG A 68 2.58 15.28 -20.33
C ARG A 68 2.65 13.78 -20.07
N PRO A 69 2.67 12.93 -21.11
CA PRO A 69 2.98 11.52 -20.95
C PRO A 69 4.28 11.34 -20.14
N VAL A 70 4.27 10.42 -19.18
CA VAL A 70 5.43 10.16 -18.31
C VAL A 70 6.54 9.43 -19.09
N PHE A 71 6.17 8.63 -20.10
CA PHE A 71 7.09 7.87 -20.93
C PHE A 71 7.33 8.53 -22.28
N SER A 72 8.59 8.52 -22.74
CA SER A 72 8.99 8.99 -24.07
C SER A 72 8.54 8.04 -25.17
N ASP A 73 8.52 8.52 -26.41
CA ASP A 73 8.22 7.68 -27.57
C ASP A 73 9.20 6.52 -27.74
N PHE A 74 10.47 6.73 -27.39
CA PHE A 74 11.49 5.68 -27.36
C PHE A 74 11.17 4.58 -26.33
N SER A 75 10.67 4.94 -25.15
CA SER A 75 10.26 3.94 -24.15
C SER A 75 9.03 3.16 -24.63
N ASN A 76 8.08 3.89 -25.24
CA ASN A 76 6.84 3.31 -25.76
C ASN A 76 7.03 2.49 -27.05
N SER A 77 8.14 2.63 -27.79
CA SER A 77 8.40 1.79 -28.97
C SER A 77 8.80 0.36 -28.59
N GLY A 78 9.19 0.12 -27.33
CA GLY A 78 9.54 -1.20 -26.82
C GLY A 78 8.35 -2.07 -26.40
N TYR A 79 7.11 -1.66 -26.67
CA TYR A 79 5.95 -2.47 -26.31
C TYR A 79 5.96 -3.81 -27.03
N TRP A 80 5.98 -4.91 -26.26
CA TRP A 80 5.98 -6.25 -26.81
C TRP A 80 4.56 -6.78 -26.98
N GLN A 81 3.98 -6.52 -28.15
CA GLN A 81 2.60 -6.87 -28.52
C GLN A 81 2.19 -8.33 -28.18
N PRO A 82 3.03 -9.37 -28.45
CA PRO A 82 2.70 -10.74 -28.08
C PRO A 82 2.43 -10.99 -26.59
N ALA A 83 3.12 -10.29 -25.67
CA ALA A 83 2.88 -10.47 -24.24
C ALA A 83 1.51 -9.96 -23.78
N TYR A 84 1.00 -8.90 -24.42
CA TYR A 84 -0.34 -8.40 -24.16
C TYR A 84 -1.41 -9.36 -24.69
N LYS A 85 -1.24 -9.87 -25.92
CA LYS A 85 -2.14 -10.88 -26.51
C LYS A 85 -2.24 -12.16 -25.67
N ALA A 86 -1.16 -12.56 -25.01
CA ALA A 86 -1.17 -13.73 -24.13
C ALA A 86 -2.18 -13.61 -22.97
N GLN A 87 -2.54 -12.39 -22.56
CA GLN A 87 -3.49 -12.12 -21.48
C GLN A 87 -4.94 -12.02 -21.95
N ASP A 88 -5.19 -11.92 -23.27
CA ASP A 88 -6.52 -11.61 -23.83
C ASP A 88 -7.58 -12.58 -23.35
N LYS A 89 -7.30 -13.89 -23.37
CA LYS A 89 -8.25 -14.92 -22.94
C LYS A 89 -8.66 -14.76 -21.46
N ALA A 90 -7.74 -14.37 -20.59
CA ALA A 90 -8.04 -14.15 -19.18
C ALA A 90 -8.89 -12.89 -19.01
N MET A 91 -8.58 -11.83 -19.76
CA MET A 91 -9.33 -10.58 -19.74
C MET A 91 -10.74 -10.74 -20.29
N ASP A 92 -10.91 -11.45 -21.41
CA ASP A 92 -12.22 -11.76 -22.00
C ASP A 92 -13.13 -12.48 -21.00
N LYS A 93 -12.58 -13.49 -20.31
CA LYS A 93 -13.30 -14.24 -19.27
C LYS A 93 -13.70 -13.32 -18.11
N TYR A 94 -12.83 -12.42 -17.69
CA TYR A 94 -13.10 -11.47 -16.62
C TYR A 94 -14.19 -10.47 -17.03
N MET A 95 -14.05 -9.83 -18.19
CA MET A 95 -15.01 -8.84 -18.68
C MET A 95 -16.39 -9.45 -18.86
N LYS A 96 -16.49 -10.65 -19.45
CA LYS A 96 -17.78 -11.36 -19.58
C LYS A 96 -18.42 -11.68 -18.22
N LYS A 97 -17.60 -12.08 -17.23
CA LYS A 97 -18.11 -12.40 -15.89
C LYS A 97 -18.72 -11.17 -15.20
N TYR A 98 -18.13 -9.99 -15.41
CA TYR A 98 -18.52 -8.75 -14.73
C TYR A 98 -19.28 -7.76 -15.62
N LYS A 99 -19.60 -8.13 -16.86
CA LYS A 99 -20.31 -7.30 -17.86
C LYS A 99 -19.59 -5.99 -18.17
N LEU A 100 -18.29 -6.07 -18.45
CA LEU A 100 -17.40 -4.92 -18.69
C LEU A 100 -16.93 -4.81 -20.15
N GLU A 101 -17.57 -5.50 -21.08
CA GLU A 101 -17.16 -5.55 -22.49
C GLU A 101 -17.16 -4.15 -23.13
N ASP A 102 -18.07 -3.26 -22.73
CA ASP A 102 -18.13 -1.88 -23.22
C ASP A 102 -16.98 -0.99 -22.72
N GLN A 103 -16.19 -1.46 -21.74
CA GLN A 103 -15.03 -0.75 -21.17
C GLN A 103 -13.70 -1.31 -21.70
N ASP A 104 -13.72 -2.16 -22.73
CA ASP A 104 -12.51 -2.75 -23.29
C ASP A 104 -11.64 -1.71 -24.01
N TRP A 105 -10.51 -1.37 -23.41
CA TRP A 105 -9.55 -0.40 -23.92
C TRP A 105 -8.50 -1.02 -24.85
N ARG A 106 -8.41 -2.36 -24.92
CA ARG A 106 -7.33 -3.07 -25.65
C ARG A 106 -7.31 -2.77 -27.15
N PRO A 107 -8.43 -2.65 -27.89
CA PRO A 107 -8.37 -2.34 -29.31
C PRO A 107 -7.67 -1.01 -29.61
N GLY A 108 -7.91 0.01 -28.78
CA GLY A 108 -7.23 1.30 -28.89
C GLY A 108 -5.73 1.19 -28.61
N MET A 109 -5.36 0.44 -27.57
CA MET A 109 -3.95 0.20 -27.24
C MET A 109 -3.22 -0.58 -28.35
N TYR A 110 -3.82 -1.66 -28.89
CA TYR A 110 -3.18 -2.42 -29.96
C TYR A 110 -2.97 -1.58 -31.22
N LYS A 111 -3.93 -0.73 -31.57
CA LYS A 111 -3.77 0.24 -32.65
C LYS A 111 -2.60 1.21 -32.42
N MET A 112 -2.37 1.65 -31.17
CA MET A 112 -1.21 2.49 -30.83
C MET A 112 0.13 1.75 -30.94
N MET A 113 0.14 0.43 -30.73
CA MET A 113 1.33 -0.41 -30.87
C MET A 113 1.62 -0.79 -32.33
N GLU A 114 0.58 -1.04 -33.13
CA GLU A 114 0.69 -1.43 -34.54
C GLU A 114 0.82 -0.25 -35.50
N GLY A 115 0.30 0.93 -35.13
CA GLY A 115 0.34 2.16 -35.92
C GLY A 115 1.64 2.96 -35.78
N LYS A 116 2.73 2.32 -35.32
CA LYS A 116 4.09 2.86 -35.27
C LYS A 116 4.99 2.09 -36.22
#